data_AF-A0A2U8I8B0-F1
#
_entry.id   AF-A0A2U8I8B0-F1
#
_cell.length_a   1.000
_cell.length_b   1.000
_cell.length_c   1.000
_cell.angle_alpha   90.00
_cell.angle_beta   90.00
_cell.angle_gamma   90.00
#
_symmetry.space_group_name_H-M   'P 1'
#
loop_
_entity.id
_entity.type
_entity.pdbx_description
1 polymer ?
#
loop_
_entity_poly.entity_id
_entity_poly.type
_entity_poly.pdbx_seq_one_letter_code
_entity_poly.pdbx_strand_id
1 'polypeptide(L)' 'MSPQKFTPEFKHEVANLVIEQNYTISQASTAMGVSKSALRHWVIPK' A
#
# COMPACT_ATOMS: atom_id res chain seq x y z
N MET A 1 22.07 -0.06 -0.15
CA MET A 1 20.73 -0.63 0.10
C MET A 1 19.77 0.54 0.31
N SER A 2 19.07 0.96 -0.73
CA SER A 2 18.34 2.23 -0.74
C SER A 2 16.98 2.08 -0.05
N PRO A 3 16.64 2.90 0.97
CA PRO A 3 15.35 2.88 1.66
C PRO A 3 14.19 3.49 0.83
N GLN A 4 14.36 3.60 -0.49
CA GLN A 4 13.45 4.29 -1.41
C GLN A 4 12.06 3.65 -1.56
N LYS A 5 11.79 2.47 -0.98
CA LYS A 5 10.50 1.78 -1.14
C LYS A 5 9.43 2.17 -0.10
N PHE A 6 9.76 3.01 0.89
CA PHE A 6 8.80 3.43 1.91
C PHE A 6 8.63 4.95 2.00
N THR A 7 8.79 5.64 0.87
CA THR A 7 8.54 7.08 0.83
C THR A 7 7.05 7.37 1.01
N PRO A 8 6.67 8.58 1.46
CA PRO A 8 5.29 8.98 1.62
C PRO A 8 4.48 8.82 0.33
N GLU A 9 5.10 9.10 -0.82
CA GLU A 9 4.47 9.01 -2.14
C GLU A 9 4.12 7.56 -2.48
N PHE A 10 5.02 6.62 -2.21
CA PHE A 10 4.75 5.19 -2.44
C PHE A 10 3.56 4.70 -1.58
N LYS A 11 3.49 5.12 -0.31
CA LYS A 11 2.36 4.75 0.55
C LYS A 11 1.04 5.31 0.01
N HIS A 12 1.08 6.53 -0.51
CA HIS A 12 -0.09 7.19 -1.11
C HIS A 12 -0.54 6.48 -2.39
N GLU A 13 0.39 6.15 -3.29
CA GLU A 13 0.10 5.41 -4.53
C GLU A 13 -0.51 4.04 -4.23
N VAL A 14 0.03 3.33 -3.24
CA VAL A 14 -0.49 2.03 -2.80
C VAL A 14 -1.88 2.16 -2.15
N ALA A 15 -2.11 3.18 -1.32
CA ALA A 15 -3.41 3.42 -0.69
C ALA A 15 -4.47 3.80 -1.73
N ASN A 16 -4.12 4.68 -2.68
CA ASN A 16 -4.99 5.02 -3.81
C ASN A 16 -5.30 3.80 -4.67
N LEU A 17 -4.34 2.90 -4.90
CA LEU A 17 -4.62 1.68 -5.66
C LEU A 17 -5.66 0.78 -4.96
N VAL A 18 -5.59 0.67 -3.62
CA VAL A 18 -6.60 -0.06 -2.84
C VAL A 18 -7.96 0.62 -2.87
N ILE A 19 -8.00 1.95 -2.73
CA ILE A 19 -9.24 2.72 -2.60
C ILE A 19 -9.87 3.03 -3.96
N GLU A 20 -9.11 3.62 -4.89
CA GLU A 20 -9.57 4.07 -6.21
C GLU A 20 -9.75 2.91 -7.19
N GLN A 21 -8.85 1.93 -7.21
CA GLN A 21 -9.01 0.74 -8.06
C GLN A 21 -9.77 -0.39 -7.38
N ASN A 22 -10.25 -0.18 -6.14
CA ASN A 22 -11.02 -1.13 -5.36
C ASN A 22 -10.31 -2.49 -5.19
N TYR A 23 -8.98 -2.47 -5.12
CA TYR A 23 -8.17 -3.68 -4.92
C TYR A 23 -8.36 -4.20 -3.51
N THR A 24 -8.40 -5.52 -3.35
CA THR A 24 -8.31 -6.09 -2.01
C THR A 24 -6.89 -5.95 -1.46
N ILE A 25 -6.75 -5.90 -0.13
CA ILE A 25 -5.44 -5.84 0.56
C ILE A 25 -4.51 -6.98 0.08
N SER A 26 -5.05 -8.15 -0.25
CA SER A 26 -4.23 -9.26 -0.74
C SER A 26 -3.73 -9.02 -2.17
N GLN A 27 -4.55 -8.47 -3.06
CA GLN A 27 -4.14 -8.15 -4.42
C GLN A 27 -3.12 -7.00 -4.44
N ALA A 28 -3.36 -5.93 -3.68
CA ALA A 28 -2.41 -4.82 -3.57
C ALA A 28 -1.08 -5.27 -2.96
N SER A 29 -1.12 -6.20 -1.98
CA SER A 29 0.07 -6.81 -1.39
C SER A 29 0.91 -7.55 -2.43
N THR A 30 0.29 -8.35 -3.28
CA THR A 30 0.98 -9.09 -4.34
C THR A 30 1.46 -8.16 -5.46
N ALA A 31 0.65 -7.19 -5.87
CA ALA A 31 0.98 -6.26 -6.95
C ALA A 31 2.12 -5.30 -6.59
N MET A 32 2.09 -4.74 -5.38
CA MET A 32 3.06 -3.74 -4.92
C MET A 32 4.20 -4.35 -4.10
N GLY A 33 4.13 -5.64 -3.75
CA GLY A 33 5.13 -6.31 -2.91
C GLY A 33 5.16 -5.82 -1.46
N VAL A 34 4.02 -5.31 -0.95
CA VAL A 34 3.90 -4.73 0.39
C VAL A 34 3.21 -5.72 1.33
N SER A 35 3.57 -5.75 2.61
CA SER A 35 2.91 -6.63 3.57
C SER A 35 1.45 -6.20 3.84
N LYS A 36 0.56 -7.19 3.99
CA LYS A 36 -0.88 -6.97 4.26
C LYS A 36 -1.12 -6.12 5.53
N SER A 37 -0.25 -6.26 6.53
CA SER A 37 -0.33 -5.48 7.77
C SER A 37 0.01 -4.00 7.56
N ALA A 38 1.01 -3.70 6.74
CA ALA A 38 1.35 -2.31 6.40
C ALA A 38 0.21 -1.65 5.61
N LEU A 39 -0.36 -2.36 4.64
CA LEU A 39 -1.53 -1.92 3.87
C LEU A 39 -2.73 -1.59 4.74
N ARG A 40 -3.08 -2.46 5.71
CA ARG A 40 -4.14 -2.15 6.68
C ARG A 40 -3.89 -0.86 7.43
N HIS A 41 -2.64 -0.58 7.79
CA HIS A 41 -2.26 0.60 8.53
C HIS A 41 -2.28 1.89 7.67
N TRP A 42 -2.15 1.77 6.35
CA TRP A 42 -2.16 2.92 5.43
C TRP A 42 -3.56 3.25 4.91
N VAL A 43 -4.39 2.22 4.72
CA VAL A 43 -5.74 2.36 4.13
C VAL A 43 -6.80 2.68 5.19
N ILE A 44 -6.60 2.23 6.44
CA ILE A 44 -7.52 2.49 7.54
C ILE A 44 -6.98 3.68 8.34
N PRO A 45 -7.48 4.91 8.12
CA PRO A 45 -7.21 6.01 9.04
C PRO A 45 -7.83 5.67 10.41
N LYS A 46 -7.07 5.92 11.48
CA LYS A 46 -7.54 5.77 12.86
C LYS A 46 -8.26 7.03 13.32
#